data_AF-R8WK25-F1
#
_entry.id   AF-R8WK25-F1
#
_cell.length_a   1.000
_cell.length_b   1.000
_cell.length_c   1.000
_cell.angle_alpha   90.00
_cell.angle_beta   90.00
_cell.angle_gamma   90.00
#
_symmetry.space_group_name_H-M   'P 1'
#
loop_
_entity.id
_entity.type
_entity.pdbx_description
1 polymer ?
#
loop_
_entity_poly.entity_id
_entity_poly.type
_entity_poly.pdbx_seq_one_letter_code
_entity_poly.pdbx_strand_id
1 'polypeptide(L)'
;MTTRITLWRELFAEHPRILLKNSDFTVTAFRYASGVEGLKVENSRGHLVILPWMGQMIWDAQFDGHELTMRNMFSQPKPAAEVVATYGCFAFHSGILANGCPSPEDSHPLHGEMACAAMDEAWLELEGENLRVSGRYEYVMGFGHHYQAHPAVVMRKASAQFDIQMAVTNLASVAMPLQYMCHMNYAYVPEATFSQNIPDEAMKLRESVPAHVKPTEQWLAFNQRIIQGETSLGRLNEPDFYDPEIVFFADQLDRYTDKPEFRMIAPDGTTFVTRFSSAELNYVTRWILYNGDQQVAAFALPATCRPEGFLAAQRKGTLIQLEPQHTRTFTVTTGIA
;
A
#
# COMPACT_ATOMS: atom_id res chain seq x y z
N MET A 1 -12.73 9.59 -25.17
CA MET A 1 -12.09 10.92 -25.06
C MET A 1 -11.76 11.14 -23.61
N THR A 2 -10.49 11.39 -23.29
CA THR A 2 -10.02 11.61 -21.91
C THR A 2 -10.03 13.10 -21.62
N THR A 3 -10.65 13.51 -20.52
CA THR A 3 -10.59 14.89 -20.03
C THR A 3 -9.54 14.98 -18.93
N ARG A 4 -8.53 15.83 -19.11
CA ARG A 4 -7.46 16.07 -18.12
C ARG A 4 -7.67 17.40 -17.41
N ILE A 5 -7.57 17.40 -16.08
CA ILE A 5 -7.65 18.59 -15.23
C ILE A 5 -6.37 18.65 -14.39
N THR A 6 -5.46 19.57 -14.70
CA THR A 6 -4.24 19.78 -13.91
C THR A 6 -4.58 20.31 -12.52
N LEU A 7 -3.93 19.75 -11.50
CA LEU A 7 -4.06 20.21 -10.12
C LEU A 7 -2.89 21.12 -9.77
N TRP A 8 -3.19 22.21 -9.07
CA TRP A 8 -2.21 23.19 -8.60
C TRP A 8 -2.31 23.32 -7.08
N ARG A 9 -1.19 23.52 -6.39
CA ARG A 9 -1.13 23.64 -4.92
C ARG A 9 -2.04 24.73 -4.37
N GLU A 10 -2.21 25.79 -5.13
CA GLU A 10 -3.00 26.98 -4.82
C GLU A 10 -4.51 26.70 -4.76
N LEU A 11 -4.95 25.57 -5.32
CA LEU A 11 -6.34 25.12 -5.22
C LEU A 11 -6.68 24.58 -3.83
N PHE A 12 -5.68 24.18 -3.05
CA PHE A 12 -5.85 23.55 -1.74
C PHE A 12 -5.74 24.60 -0.63
N ALA A 13 -6.81 24.72 0.16
CA ALA A 13 -6.92 25.63 1.28
C ALA A 13 -7.62 24.94 2.46
N GLU A 14 -7.53 25.53 3.66
CA GLU A 14 -8.23 24.99 4.85
C GLU A 14 -9.73 24.88 4.62
N HIS A 15 -10.33 25.84 3.91
CA HIS A 15 -11.72 25.74 3.46
C HIS A 15 -11.80 24.86 2.21
N PRO A 16 -12.52 23.72 2.25
CA PRO A 16 -12.59 22.80 1.12
C PRO A 16 -13.21 23.45 -0.13
N ARG A 17 -12.75 23.03 -1.31
CA ARG A 17 -13.23 23.50 -2.61
C ARG A 17 -13.53 22.33 -3.54
N ILE A 18 -14.72 22.33 -4.12
CA ILE A 18 -15.09 21.36 -5.15
C ILE A 18 -14.37 21.72 -6.45
N LEU A 19 -13.52 20.82 -6.96
CA LEU A 19 -12.81 20.98 -8.22
C LEU A 19 -13.56 20.31 -9.38
N LEU A 20 -14.28 19.24 -9.08
CA LEU A 20 -15.10 18.51 -10.04
C LEU A 20 -16.38 18.02 -9.37
N LYS A 21 -17.50 18.14 -10.08
CA LYS A 21 -18.77 17.51 -9.69
C LYS A 21 -19.57 17.15 -10.93
N ASN A 22 -19.98 15.89 -11.03
CA ASN A 22 -20.93 15.40 -12.02
C ASN A 22 -21.90 14.40 -11.35
N SER A 23 -22.61 13.59 -12.15
CA SER A 23 -23.55 12.56 -11.66
C SER A 23 -22.87 11.45 -10.85
N ASP A 24 -21.61 11.17 -11.12
CA ASP A 24 -20.92 9.96 -10.67
C ASP A 24 -19.84 10.24 -9.63
N PHE A 25 -19.23 11.43 -9.72
CA PHE A 25 -18.08 11.82 -8.91
C PHE A 25 -18.19 13.22 -8.33
N THR A 26 -17.66 13.37 -7.12
CA THR A 26 -17.32 14.67 -6.53
C THR A 26 -15.85 14.64 -6.13
N VAL A 27 -15.09 15.68 -6.49
CA VAL A 27 -13.69 15.85 -6.10
C VAL A 27 -13.55 17.16 -5.33
N THR A 28 -13.08 17.05 -4.10
CA THR A 28 -12.93 18.17 -3.17
C THR A 28 -11.48 18.29 -2.74
N ALA A 29 -10.87 19.44 -3.01
CA ALA A 29 -9.54 19.79 -2.54
C ALA A 29 -9.60 20.53 -1.21
N PHE A 30 -8.69 20.21 -0.29
CA PHE A 30 -8.58 20.87 1.01
C PHE A 30 -7.14 20.74 1.56
N ARG A 31 -6.80 21.54 2.58
CA ARG A 31 -5.52 21.47 3.27
C ARG A 31 -5.75 21.15 4.74
N TYR A 32 -5.08 20.12 5.25
CA TYR A 32 -5.06 19.79 6.66
C TYR A 32 -4.39 20.91 7.47
N ALA A 33 -4.71 21.01 8.76
CA ALA A 33 -4.05 21.97 9.65
C ALA A 33 -2.54 21.72 9.77
N SER A 34 -2.08 20.50 9.49
CA SER A 34 -0.66 20.14 9.34
C SER A 34 0.03 20.76 8.12
N GLY A 35 -0.73 21.36 7.20
CA GLY A 35 -0.24 21.93 5.95
C GLY A 35 -0.29 20.99 4.75
N VAL A 36 -0.57 19.69 4.96
CA VAL A 36 -0.62 18.68 3.91
C VAL A 36 -1.89 18.85 3.04
N GLU A 37 -1.73 18.80 1.72
CA GLU A 37 -2.83 18.85 0.77
C GLU A 37 -3.57 17.50 0.66
N GLY A 38 -4.90 17.53 0.84
CA GLY A 38 -5.79 16.39 0.69
C GLY A 38 -6.77 16.58 -0.46
N LEU A 39 -7.02 15.49 -1.19
CA LEU A 39 -7.99 15.42 -2.28
C LEU A 39 -8.99 14.32 -1.99
N LYS A 40 -10.20 14.69 -1.59
CA LYS A 40 -11.30 13.75 -1.39
C LYS A 40 -11.94 13.44 -2.74
N VAL A 41 -11.95 12.17 -3.12
CA VAL A 41 -12.58 11.67 -4.35
C VAL A 41 -13.71 10.74 -3.96
N GLU A 42 -14.93 11.07 -4.38
CA GLU A 42 -16.16 10.44 -3.92
C GLU A 42 -16.94 9.88 -5.11
N ASN A 43 -17.55 8.71 -4.93
CA ASN A 43 -18.61 8.19 -5.80
C ASN A 43 -19.85 7.84 -4.96
N SER A 44 -20.85 7.17 -5.55
CA SER A 44 -22.09 6.82 -4.83
C SER A 44 -21.93 5.74 -3.74
N ARG A 45 -20.78 5.06 -3.66
CA ARG A 45 -20.51 3.97 -2.71
C ARG A 45 -19.56 4.38 -1.58
N GLY A 46 -18.82 5.48 -1.73
CA GLY A 46 -17.84 5.91 -0.74
C GLY A 46 -16.82 6.90 -1.28
N HIS A 47 -15.69 7.00 -0.59
CA HIS A 47 -14.63 7.94 -0.91
C HIS A 47 -13.22 7.43 -0.62
N LEU A 48 -12.26 8.09 -1.25
CA LEU A 48 -10.85 8.08 -0.92
C LEU A 48 -10.39 9.48 -0.57
N VAL A 49 -9.44 9.63 0.36
CA VAL A 49 -8.65 10.84 0.51
C VAL A 49 -7.23 10.55 0.04
N ILE A 50 -6.84 11.17 -1.07
CA ILE A 50 -5.50 11.01 -1.66
C ILE A 50 -4.68 12.25 -1.31
N LEU A 51 -3.39 12.07 -0.99
CA LEU A 51 -2.45 13.15 -0.71
C LEU A 51 -1.62 13.44 -1.95
N PRO A 52 -2.05 14.37 -2.83
CA PRO A 52 -1.56 14.36 -4.20
C PRO A 52 -0.05 14.60 -4.28
N TRP A 53 0.51 15.43 -3.38
CA TRP A 53 1.92 15.86 -3.36
C TRP A 53 2.81 15.10 -2.37
N MET A 54 2.31 14.03 -1.75
CA MET A 54 3.05 13.27 -0.75
C MET A 54 3.02 11.78 -1.08
N GLY A 55 3.92 11.37 -1.98
CA GLY A 55 4.00 10.03 -2.55
C GLY A 55 2.75 9.57 -3.30
N GLN A 56 1.77 10.47 -3.48
CA GLN A 56 0.40 10.16 -3.89
C GLN A 56 -0.27 9.05 -3.04
N MET A 57 0.04 9.00 -1.75
CA MET A 57 -0.54 8.01 -0.84
C MET A 57 -2.06 8.22 -0.67
N ILE A 58 -2.77 7.14 -0.35
CA ILE A 58 -4.18 7.19 0.05
C ILE A 58 -4.20 7.30 1.57
N TRP A 59 -4.53 8.47 2.08
CA TRP A 59 -4.63 8.72 3.52
C TRP A 59 -5.81 7.97 4.15
N ASP A 60 -6.97 8.02 3.50
CA ASP A 60 -8.23 7.51 4.06
C ASP A 60 -9.06 6.81 2.97
N ALA A 61 -9.76 5.75 3.33
CA ALA A 61 -10.65 5.00 2.44
C ALA A 61 -11.89 4.51 3.18
N GLN A 62 -13.07 4.92 2.72
CA GLN A 62 -14.36 4.52 3.29
C GLN A 62 -15.33 4.12 2.20
N PHE A 63 -15.93 2.94 2.30
CA PHE A 63 -16.94 2.47 1.36
C PHE A 63 -18.03 1.69 2.10
N ASP A 64 -19.28 1.83 1.65
CA ASP A 64 -20.44 1.09 2.16
C ASP A 64 -20.69 1.22 3.67
N GLY A 65 -20.18 2.29 4.28
CA GLY A 65 -20.26 2.51 5.73
C GLY A 65 -19.14 1.86 6.53
N HIS A 66 -18.18 1.20 5.89
CA HIS A 66 -17.00 0.62 6.53
C HIS A 66 -15.77 1.50 6.35
N GLU A 67 -15.01 1.70 7.43
CA GLU A 67 -13.67 2.27 7.41
C GLU A 67 -12.68 1.20 6.97
N LEU A 68 -11.96 1.43 5.87
CA LEU A 68 -10.95 0.49 5.39
C LEU A 68 -9.57 0.82 5.97
N THR A 69 -9.36 2.04 6.47
CA THR A 69 -8.08 2.52 7.00
C THR A 69 -7.80 1.96 8.39
N MET A 70 -6.56 1.55 8.65
CA MET A 70 -6.13 1.11 9.98
C MET A 70 -6.47 2.13 11.07
N ARG A 71 -6.80 1.64 12.27
CA ARG A 71 -6.80 2.50 13.45
C ARG A 71 -5.35 2.84 13.79
N ASN A 72 -5.08 4.11 14.03
CA ASN A 72 -3.77 4.63 14.34
C ASN A 72 -3.86 5.91 15.21
N MET A 73 -2.71 6.41 15.66
CA MET A 73 -2.60 7.59 16.53
C MET A 73 -2.53 8.94 15.78
N PHE A 74 -2.44 8.94 14.45
CA PHE A 74 -2.35 10.16 13.65
C PHE A 74 -3.74 10.73 13.35
N SER A 75 -4.04 11.91 13.90
CA SER A 75 -5.29 12.63 13.62
C SER A 75 -5.35 13.29 12.24
N GLN A 76 -4.20 13.46 11.60
CA GLN A 76 -4.02 14.03 10.26
C GLN A 76 -2.64 13.62 9.72
N PRO A 77 -2.43 13.62 8.39
CA PRO A 77 -1.11 13.40 7.82
C PRO A 77 -0.17 14.52 8.28
N LYS A 78 1.11 14.19 8.44
CA LYS A 78 2.16 15.17 8.79
C LYS A 78 3.13 15.31 7.62
N PRO A 79 3.65 16.52 7.33
CA PRO A 79 4.77 16.65 6.41
C PRO A 79 5.94 15.79 6.90
N ALA A 80 6.41 14.89 6.05
CA ALA A 80 7.46 13.94 6.39
C ALA A 80 8.29 13.59 5.15
N ALA A 81 9.54 13.20 5.37
CA ALA A 81 10.38 12.58 4.35
C ALA A 81 10.29 11.04 4.36
N GLU A 82 9.88 10.47 5.50
CA GLU A 82 9.79 9.02 5.71
C GLU A 82 8.41 8.66 6.27
N VAL A 83 7.85 7.55 5.79
CA VAL A 83 6.46 7.15 6.10
C VAL A 83 6.22 6.92 7.59
N VAL A 84 7.24 6.48 8.33
CA VAL A 84 7.16 6.25 9.78
C VAL A 84 6.75 7.48 10.58
N ALA A 85 7.05 8.69 10.07
CA ALA A 85 6.68 9.94 10.72
C ALA A 85 5.23 10.37 10.42
N THR A 86 4.52 9.64 9.56
CA THR A 86 3.12 9.90 9.17
C THR A 86 2.33 8.60 8.89
N TYR A 87 2.60 7.53 9.63
CA TYR A 87 2.07 6.18 9.38
C TYR A 87 0.61 6.02 9.84
N GLY A 88 -0.30 6.76 9.21
CA GLY A 88 -1.75 6.67 9.47
C GLY A 88 -2.59 6.47 8.21
N CYS A 89 -1.95 6.27 7.06
CA CYS A 89 -2.60 6.19 5.77
C CYS A 89 -3.18 4.80 5.48
N PHE A 90 -4.22 4.74 4.65
CA PHE A 90 -4.75 3.48 4.10
C PHE A 90 -3.74 2.79 3.18
N ALA A 91 -3.11 3.50 2.24
CA ALA A 91 -2.15 2.88 1.33
C ALA A 91 -1.02 3.81 0.90
N PHE A 92 0.17 3.26 0.70
CA PHE A 92 1.33 3.98 0.18
C PHE A 92 2.22 3.09 -0.71
N HIS A 93 3.04 3.74 -1.52
CA HIS A 93 4.01 3.07 -2.39
C HIS A 93 5.33 2.87 -1.63
N SER A 94 5.62 1.62 -1.25
CA SER A 94 6.90 1.27 -0.63
C SER A 94 7.88 0.80 -1.71
N GLY A 95 9.08 1.37 -1.73
CA GLY A 95 9.95 1.34 -2.91
C GLY A 95 10.58 2.71 -3.15
N ILE A 96 11.13 3.01 -4.33
CA ILE A 96 11.26 2.21 -5.56
C ILE A 96 12.63 1.53 -5.62
N LEU A 97 13.67 2.21 -5.12
CA LEU A 97 15.05 1.72 -5.16
C LEU A 97 15.30 0.65 -4.09
N ALA A 98 14.61 0.77 -2.95
CA ALA A 98 14.63 -0.23 -1.89
C ALA A 98 13.28 -0.31 -1.17
N ASN A 99 12.99 -1.46 -0.57
CA ASN A 99 11.71 -1.73 0.11
C ASN A 99 11.93 -2.49 1.42
N GLY A 100 10.93 -2.40 2.31
CA GLY A 100 10.85 -3.20 3.53
C GLY A 100 11.78 -2.71 4.62
N CYS A 101 12.10 -3.62 5.54
CA CYS A 101 12.89 -3.34 6.74
C CYS A 101 14.38 -3.42 6.43
N PRO A 102 15.14 -2.32 6.53
CA PRO A 102 16.58 -2.37 6.33
C PRO A 102 17.25 -3.23 7.40
N SER A 103 18.24 -4.02 6.99
CA SER A 103 19.24 -4.58 7.90
C SER A 103 20.20 -3.49 8.39
N PRO A 104 21.02 -3.74 9.43
CA PRO A 104 22.05 -2.79 9.86
C PRO A 104 23.05 -2.42 8.76
N GLU A 105 23.21 -3.26 7.74
CA GLU A 105 24.07 -3.02 6.58
C GLU A 105 23.36 -2.32 5.40
N ASP A 106 22.03 -2.23 5.42
CA ASP A 106 21.27 -1.46 4.42
C ASP A 106 21.35 0.04 4.74
N SER A 107 21.34 0.88 3.69
CA SER A 107 21.45 2.34 3.79
C SER A 107 20.16 3.09 3.43
N HIS A 108 19.05 2.37 3.25
CA HIS A 108 17.77 2.93 2.87
C HIS A 108 16.83 3.09 4.09
N PRO A 109 15.92 4.07 4.09
CA PRO A 109 14.92 4.20 5.15
C PRO A 109 13.95 3.02 5.15
N LEU A 110 13.25 2.81 6.26
CA LEU A 110 12.15 1.84 6.33
C LEU A 110 11.13 2.17 5.25
N HIS A 111 10.78 1.17 4.43
CA HIS A 111 9.87 1.28 3.28
C HIS A 111 10.38 2.06 2.06
N GLY A 112 11.64 2.49 2.05
CA GLY A 112 12.23 3.20 0.92
C GLY A 112 11.83 4.67 0.82
N GLU A 113 12.23 5.31 -0.27
CA GLU A 113 12.15 6.75 -0.49
C GLU A 113 10.80 7.23 -1.07
N MET A 114 10.06 6.37 -1.75
CA MET A 114 8.91 6.79 -2.57
C MET A 114 7.70 7.22 -1.73
N ALA A 115 7.49 6.60 -0.57
CA ALA A 115 6.24 6.70 0.17
C ALA A 115 5.83 8.15 0.51
N CYS A 116 6.81 9.02 0.74
CA CYS A 116 6.60 10.45 1.06
C CYS A 116 7.23 11.39 0.02
N ALA A 117 7.53 10.90 -1.19
CA ALA A 117 8.14 11.70 -2.24
C ALA A 117 7.33 12.97 -2.54
N ALA A 118 8.01 14.11 -2.64
CA ALA A 118 7.40 15.37 -3.03
C ALA A 118 7.10 15.34 -4.54
N MET A 119 5.86 15.02 -4.90
CA MET A 119 5.47 14.84 -6.30
C MET A 119 5.62 16.14 -7.10
N ASP A 120 6.07 16.05 -8.35
CA ASP A 120 6.27 17.21 -9.24
C ASP A 120 4.95 17.68 -9.87
N GLU A 121 4.08 16.72 -10.22
CA GLU A 121 2.80 16.97 -10.86
C GLU A 121 1.71 16.04 -10.29
N ALA A 122 0.46 16.50 -10.27
CA ALA A 122 -0.67 15.61 -10.55
C ALA A 122 -1.84 16.30 -11.22
N TRP A 123 -2.76 15.47 -11.66
CA TRP A 123 -3.93 15.83 -12.40
C TRP A 123 -5.03 14.80 -12.20
N LEU A 124 -6.24 15.18 -12.59
CA LEU A 124 -7.38 14.28 -12.74
C LEU A 124 -7.52 13.88 -14.20
N GLU A 125 -7.97 12.65 -14.43
CA GLU A 125 -8.36 12.15 -15.75
C GLU A 125 -9.75 11.54 -15.65
N LEU A 126 -10.68 12.03 -16.46
CA LEU A 126 -11.98 11.38 -16.66
C LEU A 126 -11.99 10.68 -18.01
N GLU A 127 -12.23 9.38 -17.97
CA GLU A 127 -12.34 8.56 -19.16
C GLU A 127 -13.39 7.47 -18.96
N GLY A 128 -14.46 7.52 -19.75
CA GLY A 128 -15.57 6.59 -19.63
C GLY A 128 -16.19 6.65 -18.24
N GLU A 129 -16.14 5.53 -17.52
CA GLU A 129 -16.71 5.38 -16.17
C GLU A 129 -15.69 5.56 -15.04
N ASN A 130 -14.48 5.97 -15.39
CA ASN A 130 -13.36 6.07 -14.47
C ASN A 130 -12.99 7.53 -14.21
N LEU A 131 -12.73 7.81 -12.93
CA LEU A 131 -12.00 8.98 -12.49
C LEU A 131 -10.65 8.52 -11.95
N ARG A 132 -9.58 9.03 -12.53
CA ARG A 132 -8.21 8.70 -12.15
C ARG A 132 -7.50 9.94 -11.58
N VAL A 133 -6.84 9.78 -10.45
CA VAL A 133 -5.87 10.73 -9.92
C VAL A 133 -4.49 10.21 -10.33
N SER A 134 -3.75 10.96 -11.12
CA SER A 134 -2.46 10.56 -11.69
C SER A 134 -1.39 11.56 -11.30
N GLY A 135 -0.20 11.10 -10.90
CA GLY A 135 0.92 11.99 -10.59
C GLY A 135 2.22 11.62 -11.30
N ARG A 136 3.20 12.50 -11.20
CA ARG A 136 4.56 12.27 -11.68
C ARG A 136 5.58 12.74 -10.65
N TYR A 137 6.61 11.92 -10.45
CA TYR A 137 7.77 12.24 -9.64
C TYR A 137 9.04 11.80 -10.36
N GLU A 138 9.99 12.73 -10.54
CA GLU A 138 11.33 12.47 -11.04
C GLU A 138 12.31 12.40 -9.87
N TYR A 139 12.86 11.22 -9.65
CA TYR A 139 13.98 11.03 -8.74
C TYR A 139 15.27 11.16 -9.54
N VAL A 140 16.11 12.13 -9.18
CA VAL A 140 17.39 12.38 -9.86
C VAL A 140 18.49 12.70 -8.85
N MET A 141 19.57 11.93 -8.90
CA MET A 141 20.75 12.14 -8.07
C MET A 141 21.99 12.31 -8.96
N GLY A 142 22.77 13.37 -8.75
CA GLY A 142 23.91 13.71 -9.61
C GLY A 142 24.98 12.61 -9.73
N PHE A 143 25.09 11.74 -8.72
CA PHE A 143 25.94 10.55 -8.72
C PHE A 143 25.16 9.31 -8.25
N GLY A 144 23.94 9.13 -8.75
CA GLY A 144 23.07 8.01 -8.35
C GLY A 144 22.06 7.62 -9.42
N HIS A 145 20.92 7.11 -8.97
CA HIS A 145 19.85 6.68 -9.86
C HIS A 145 19.05 7.85 -10.42
N HIS A 146 18.43 7.62 -11.57
CA HIS A 146 17.55 8.56 -12.25
C HIS A 146 16.34 7.80 -12.77
N TYR A 147 15.16 8.06 -12.20
CA TYR A 147 13.93 7.39 -12.59
C TYR A 147 12.73 8.33 -12.52
N GLN A 148 11.67 7.95 -13.25
CA GLN A 148 10.36 8.57 -13.13
C GLN A 148 9.39 7.58 -12.52
N ALA A 149 8.72 7.96 -11.44
CA ALA A 149 7.54 7.30 -10.92
C ALA A 149 6.28 8.00 -11.41
N HIS A 150 5.29 7.21 -11.79
CA HIS A 150 3.97 7.66 -12.23
C HIS A 150 2.91 6.86 -11.45
N PRO A 151 2.60 7.25 -10.20
CA PRO A 151 1.51 6.66 -9.44
C PRO A 151 0.16 7.08 -10.02
N ALA A 152 -0.86 6.26 -9.78
CA ALA A 152 -2.24 6.66 -9.97
C ALA A 152 -3.21 5.87 -9.10
N VAL A 153 -4.36 6.48 -8.82
CA VAL A 153 -5.51 5.83 -8.18
C VAL A 153 -6.71 5.95 -9.10
N VAL A 154 -7.38 4.84 -9.39
CA VAL A 154 -8.53 4.80 -10.32
C VAL A 154 -9.78 4.40 -9.55
N MET A 155 -10.75 5.31 -9.49
CA MET A 155 -12.10 5.04 -9.00
C MET A 155 -13.06 4.86 -10.16
N ARG A 156 -13.93 3.86 -10.03
CA ARG A 156 -15.04 3.61 -10.96
C ARG A 156 -16.32 4.21 -10.42
N LYS A 157 -17.25 4.59 -11.30
CA LYS A 157 -18.59 4.99 -10.87
C LYS A 157 -19.27 3.84 -10.12
N ALA A 158 -20.05 4.16 -9.08
CA ALA A 158 -20.86 3.20 -8.33
C ALA A 158 -20.15 1.90 -7.88
N SER A 159 -18.85 1.98 -7.60
CA SER A 159 -18.01 0.85 -7.19
C SER A 159 -17.41 1.08 -5.81
N ALA A 160 -17.38 0.05 -4.96
CA ALA A 160 -16.62 0.04 -3.72
C ALA A 160 -15.19 -0.50 -3.88
N GLN A 161 -14.77 -0.75 -5.13
CA GLN A 161 -13.42 -1.15 -5.51
C GLN A 161 -12.74 -0.06 -6.35
N PHE A 162 -11.44 0.07 -6.17
CA PHE A 162 -10.56 1.00 -6.85
C PHE A 162 -9.22 0.34 -7.18
N ASP A 163 -8.47 0.91 -8.11
CA ASP A 163 -7.12 0.45 -8.44
C ASP A 163 -6.08 1.39 -7.88
N ILE A 164 -4.99 0.83 -7.38
CA ILE A 164 -3.75 1.50 -7.04
C ILE A 164 -2.71 1.08 -8.07
N GLN A 165 -2.13 2.05 -8.75
CA GLN A 165 -1.22 1.83 -9.86
C GLN A 165 0.12 2.53 -9.64
N MET A 166 1.17 1.93 -10.19
CA MET A 166 2.52 2.51 -10.24
C MET A 166 3.15 2.14 -11.57
N ALA A 167 3.71 3.12 -12.26
CA ALA A 167 4.65 2.88 -13.35
C ALA A 167 6.00 3.51 -13.02
N VAL A 168 7.09 2.76 -13.20
CA VAL A 168 8.45 3.20 -12.96
C VAL A 168 9.25 3.07 -14.24
N THR A 169 9.81 4.17 -14.71
CA THR A 169 10.71 4.21 -15.88
C THR A 169 12.12 4.54 -15.41
N ASN A 170 13.09 3.69 -15.75
CA ASN A 170 14.51 4.02 -15.55
C ASN A 170 14.94 5.05 -16.61
N LEU A 171 15.24 6.28 -16.19
CA LEU A 171 15.68 7.35 -17.08
C LEU A 171 17.20 7.37 -17.27
N ALA A 172 17.95 6.63 -16.46
CA ALA A 172 19.40 6.52 -16.57
C ALA A 172 19.83 5.69 -17.81
N SER A 173 21.13 5.74 -18.10
CA SER A 173 21.81 4.92 -19.12
C SER A 173 22.34 3.59 -18.59
N VAL A 174 22.16 3.33 -17.29
CA VAL A 174 22.59 2.09 -16.61
C VAL A 174 21.40 1.44 -15.91
N ALA A 175 21.45 0.13 -15.71
CA ALA A 175 20.42 -0.59 -14.97
C ALA A 175 20.32 -0.06 -13.52
N MET A 176 19.10 -0.08 -12.98
CA MET A 176 18.83 0.32 -11.60
C MET A 176 18.11 -0.78 -10.83
N PRO A 177 18.30 -0.88 -9.51
CA PRO A 177 17.47 -1.78 -8.71
C PRO A 177 16.02 -1.31 -8.69
N LEU A 178 15.11 -2.28 -8.54
CA LEU A 178 13.69 -2.04 -8.36
C LEU A 178 13.12 -3.00 -7.31
N GLN A 179 12.58 -2.43 -6.24
CA GLN A 179 11.72 -3.11 -5.28
C GLN A 179 10.45 -2.31 -5.09
N TYR A 180 9.30 -2.95 -5.19
CA TYR A 180 8.01 -2.29 -5.02
C TYR A 180 7.05 -3.15 -4.21
N MET A 181 6.32 -2.50 -3.31
CA MET A 181 5.20 -3.05 -2.57
C MET A 181 4.07 -2.02 -2.55
N CYS A 182 2.88 -2.48 -2.93
CA CYS A 182 1.64 -1.75 -2.69
C CYS A 182 1.23 -1.98 -1.23
N HIS A 183 1.66 -1.10 -0.34
CA HIS A 183 1.46 -1.28 1.09
C HIS A 183 0.08 -0.75 1.49
N MET A 184 -0.83 -1.61 1.94
CA MET A 184 -2.19 -1.29 2.34
C MET A 184 -2.43 -1.65 3.80
N ASN A 185 -2.72 -0.65 4.62
CA ASN A 185 -2.97 -0.76 6.05
C ASN A 185 -4.48 -0.94 6.29
N TYR A 186 -5.01 -2.12 5.97
CA TYR A 186 -6.42 -2.42 6.17
C TYR A 186 -6.83 -2.41 7.65
N ALA A 187 -8.00 -1.86 7.95
CA ALA A 187 -8.60 -1.88 9.28
C ALA A 187 -8.69 -3.31 9.83
N TYR A 188 -8.33 -3.48 11.11
CA TYR A 188 -8.59 -4.73 11.81
C TYR A 188 -10.10 -4.90 12.04
N VAL A 189 -10.66 -6.01 11.59
CA VAL A 189 -12.07 -6.36 11.81
C VAL A 189 -12.14 -7.57 12.75
N PRO A 190 -12.66 -7.42 13.98
CA PRO A 190 -12.80 -8.54 14.92
C PRO A 190 -13.59 -9.70 14.31
N GLU A 191 -13.15 -10.92 14.61
CA GLU A 191 -13.71 -12.19 14.12
C GLU A 191 -13.66 -12.38 12.59
N ALA A 192 -13.04 -11.47 11.82
CA ALA A 192 -12.91 -11.65 10.39
C ALA A 192 -12.02 -12.86 10.05
N THR A 193 -12.35 -13.53 8.95
CA THR A 193 -11.61 -14.70 8.45
C THR A 193 -10.92 -14.42 7.13
N PHE A 194 -9.84 -15.13 6.82
CA PHE A 194 -9.11 -14.98 5.56
C PHE A 194 -9.44 -16.10 4.57
N SER A 195 -9.39 -15.77 3.27
CA SER A 195 -9.40 -16.77 2.19
C SER A 195 -8.57 -16.28 1.00
N GLN A 196 -8.03 -17.21 0.21
CA GLN A 196 -7.23 -16.91 -0.97
C GLN A 196 -7.39 -18.00 -2.03
N ASN A 197 -7.08 -17.67 -3.29
CA ASN A 197 -7.07 -18.63 -4.41
C ASN A 197 -5.70 -19.28 -4.64
N ILE A 198 -4.85 -19.32 -3.61
CA ILE A 198 -3.61 -20.11 -3.55
C ILE A 198 -3.72 -21.07 -2.36
N PRO A 199 -2.95 -22.18 -2.34
CA PRO A 199 -2.98 -23.09 -1.20
C PRO A 199 -2.61 -22.40 0.11
N ASP A 200 -3.33 -22.68 1.20
CA ASP A 200 -3.10 -22.05 2.52
C ASP A 200 -1.67 -22.28 3.01
N GLU A 201 -1.10 -23.46 2.72
CA GLU A 201 0.27 -23.80 3.05
C GLU A 201 1.33 -22.94 2.34
N ALA A 202 0.96 -22.19 1.30
CA ALA A 202 1.84 -21.22 0.65
C ALA A 202 2.12 -20.01 1.56
N MET A 203 1.19 -19.69 2.48
CA MET A 203 1.37 -18.62 3.47
C MET A 203 2.23 -19.15 4.64
N LYS A 204 3.49 -18.73 4.70
CA LYS A 204 4.45 -19.12 5.74
C LYS A 204 4.66 -18.02 6.75
N LEU A 205 4.66 -18.35 8.04
CA LEU A 205 5.02 -17.43 9.10
C LEU A 205 6.45 -16.91 8.88
N ARG A 206 6.67 -15.62 9.10
CA ARG A 206 7.99 -15.00 9.02
C ARG A 206 8.90 -15.56 10.12
N GLU A 207 10.08 -16.01 9.72
CA GLU A 207 11.12 -16.52 10.62
C GLU A 207 12.03 -15.40 11.16
N SER A 208 12.23 -14.34 10.38
CA SER A 208 13.07 -13.20 10.75
C SER A 208 12.37 -12.26 11.74
N VAL A 209 13.15 -11.63 12.62
CA VAL A 209 12.68 -10.56 13.52
C VAL A 209 13.29 -9.24 13.07
N PRO A 210 12.50 -8.30 12.51
CA PRO A 210 12.99 -6.99 12.09
C PRO A 210 13.52 -6.15 13.26
N ALA A 211 14.43 -5.22 12.99
CA ALA A 211 15.09 -4.41 14.03
C ALA A 211 14.13 -3.54 14.86
N HIS A 212 13.00 -3.12 14.30
CA HIS A 212 11.99 -2.32 15.01
C HIS A 212 11.05 -3.18 15.87
N VAL A 213 11.05 -4.50 15.68
CA VAL A 213 10.21 -5.44 16.42
C VAL A 213 10.91 -5.83 17.72
N LYS A 214 10.18 -5.72 18.84
CA LYS A 214 10.64 -6.15 20.17
C LYS A 214 9.79 -7.33 20.63
N PRO A 215 10.24 -8.59 20.42
CA PRO A 215 9.45 -9.76 20.81
C PRO A 215 9.12 -9.78 22.30
N THR A 216 7.88 -10.16 22.63
CA THR A 216 7.45 -10.46 24.01
C THR A 216 7.41 -11.98 24.21
N GLU A 217 7.44 -12.46 25.46
CA GLU A 217 7.34 -13.89 25.75
C GLU A 217 6.02 -14.49 25.25
N GLN A 218 4.91 -13.75 25.44
CA GLN A 218 3.58 -14.14 24.97
C GLN A 218 3.54 -14.28 23.44
N TRP A 219 4.11 -13.31 22.73
CA TRP A 219 4.19 -13.31 21.27
C TRP A 219 5.06 -14.47 20.74
N LEU A 220 6.21 -14.73 21.37
CA LEU A 220 7.08 -15.85 21.02
C LEU A 220 6.36 -17.19 21.21
N ALA A 221 5.68 -17.38 22.33
CA ALA A 221 4.90 -18.59 22.61
C ALA A 221 3.78 -18.79 21.58
N PHE A 222 3.09 -17.71 21.19
CA PHE A 222 2.04 -17.77 20.18
C PHE A 222 2.58 -18.18 18.80
N ASN A 223 3.70 -17.59 18.37
CA ASN A 223 4.35 -17.97 17.11
C ASN A 223 4.80 -19.43 17.10
N GLN A 224 5.29 -19.96 18.23
CA GLN A 224 5.63 -21.38 18.34
C GLN A 224 4.40 -22.28 18.19
N ARG A 225 3.26 -21.90 18.78
CA ARG A 225 1.99 -22.63 18.59
C ARG A 225 1.55 -22.63 17.13
N ILE A 226 1.75 -21.54 16.39
CA ILE A 226 1.48 -21.49 14.94
C ILE A 226 2.39 -22.47 14.19
N ILE A 227 3.70 -22.45 14.47
CA ILE A 227 4.69 -23.33 13.83
C ILE A 227 4.39 -24.81 14.09
N GLN A 228 3.93 -25.13 15.29
CA GLN A 228 3.57 -26.50 15.71
C GLN A 228 2.19 -26.94 15.19
N GLY A 229 1.42 -26.04 14.58
CA GLY A 229 0.06 -26.31 14.12
C GLY A 229 -0.99 -26.42 15.23
N GLU A 230 -0.66 -25.97 16.45
CA GLU A 230 -1.57 -25.96 17.59
C GLU A 230 -2.59 -24.81 17.53
N THR A 231 -2.25 -23.75 16.80
CA THR A 231 -3.16 -22.65 16.46
C THR A 231 -2.92 -22.19 15.03
N SER A 232 -3.86 -21.43 14.48
CA SER A 232 -3.72 -20.77 13.18
C SER A 232 -4.21 -19.34 13.25
N LEU A 233 -3.70 -18.48 12.37
CA LEU A 233 -4.19 -17.12 12.20
C LEU A 233 -5.19 -17.07 11.03
N GLY A 234 -6.13 -18.02 11.00
CA GLY A 234 -7.22 -18.05 10.01
C GLY A 234 -8.37 -17.09 10.34
N ARG A 235 -8.43 -16.62 11.60
CA ARG A 235 -9.43 -15.70 12.14
C ARG A 235 -8.77 -14.66 13.04
N LEU A 236 -9.32 -13.45 13.06
CA LEU A 236 -8.92 -12.35 13.94
C LEU A 236 -9.68 -12.39 15.29
N ASN A 237 -9.39 -13.39 16.13
CA ASN A 237 -10.11 -13.66 17.39
C ASN A 237 -9.23 -13.67 18.66
N GLU A 238 -7.90 -13.56 18.54
CA GLU A 238 -6.98 -13.53 19.68
C GLU A 238 -6.10 -12.25 19.66
N PRO A 239 -6.69 -11.05 19.70
CA PRO A 239 -5.97 -9.78 19.51
C PRO A 239 -4.79 -9.56 20.48
N ASP A 240 -4.87 -10.10 21.70
CA ASP A 240 -3.84 -9.96 22.73
C ASP A 240 -2.49 -10.61 22.36
N PHE A 241 -2.44 -11.44 21.31
CA PHE A 241 -1.19 -12.06 20.83
C PHE A 241 -0.59 -11.39 19.60
N TYR A 242 -1.21 -10.34 19.07
CA TYR A 242 -0.81 -9.72 17.80
C TYR A 242 0.06 -8.46 17.98
N ASP A 243 0.68 -8.28 19.14
CA ASP A 243 1.65 -7.22 19.45
C ASP A 243 3.02 -7.86 19.77
N PRO A 244 4.13 -7.47 19.10
CA PRO A 244 4.29 -6.34 18.17
C PRO A 244 3.70 -6.53 16.77
N GLU A 245 3.78 -7.71 16.16
CA GLU A 245 3.17 -7.99 14.84
C GLU A 245 3.26 -9.48 14.47
N ILE A 246 2.29 -10.01 13.73
CA ILE A 246 2.34 -11.36 13.14
C ILE A 246 2.38 -11.23 11.61
N VAL A 247 3.38 -11.85 10.99
CA VAL A 247 3.66 -11.66 9.56
C VAL A 247 3.75 -12.99 8.83
N PHE A 248 3.05 -13.11 7.71
CA PHE A 248 3.13 -14.25 6.82
C PHE A 248 3.58 -13.81 5.42
N PHE A 249 4.30 -14.67 4.71
CA PHE A 249 4.74 -14.47 3.34
C PHE A 249 4.21 -15.59 2.45
N ALA A 250 3.82 -15.26 1.22
CA ALA A 250 3.81 -16.22 0.13
C ALA A 250 4.66 -15.67 -1.02
N ASP A 251 5.45 -16.55 -1.61
CA ASP A 251 6.42 -16.25 -2.64
C ASP A 251 6.05 -17.01 -3.93
N GLN A 252 6.56 -16.55 -5.07
CA GLN A 252 6.45 -17.25 -6.35
C GLN A 252 5.00 -17.60 -6.68
N LEU A 253 4.13 -16.60 -6.53
CA LEU A 253 2.69 -16.67 -6.74
C LEU A 253 2.30 -17.14 -8.15
N ASP A 254 3.16 -16.85 -9.13
CA ASP A 254 3.07 -17.31 -10.52
C ASP A 254 3.03 -18.84 -10.67
N ARG A 255 3.53 -19.59 -9.68
CA ARG A 255 3.41 -21.06 -9.64
C ARG A 255 2.01 -21.54 -9.31
N TYR A 256 1.18 -20.71 -8.69
CA TYR A 256 -0.16 -21.06 -8.25
C TYR A 256 -1.23 -20.46 -9.16
N THR A 257 -1.09 -19.19 -9.55
CA THR A 257 -2.07 -18.49 -10.40
C THR A 257 -1.51 -17.22 -11.02
N ASP A 258 -2.01 -16.87 -12.21
CA ASP A 258 -1.71 -15.60 -12.89
C ASP A 258 -2.36 -14.39 -12.20
N LYS A 259 -3.48 -14.63 -11.48
CA LYS A 259 -4.30 -13.58 -10.86
C LYS A 259 -4.58 -13.92 -9.40
N PRO A 260 -3.62 -13.72 -8.49
CA PRO A 260 -3.85 -13.93 -7.07
C PRO A 260 -4.98 -13.05 -6.55
N GLU A 261 -5.83 -13.64 -5.71
CA GLU A 261 -6.93 -12.98 -5.02
C GLU A 261 -6.90 -13.39 -3.55
N PHE A 262 -6.91 -12.37 -2.69
CA PHE A 262 -6.95 -12.52 -1.24
C PHE A 262 -8.17 -11.80 -0.71
N ARG A 263 -8.79 -12.35 0.34
CA ARG A 263 -9.98 -11.79 0.96
C ARG A 263 -9.87 -11.78 2.48
N MET A 264 -10.44 -10.76 3.08
CA MET A 264 -10.80 -10.71 4.49
C MET A 264 -12.32 -10.59 4.58
N ILE A 265 -12.97 -11.50 5.30
CA ILE A 265 -14.43 -11.61 5.35
C ILE A 265 -14.87 -11.28 6.78
N ALA A 266 -15.61 -10.18 6.92
CA ALA A 266 -16.16 -9.73 8.19
C ALA A 266 -17.34 -10.62 8.64
N PRO A 267 -17.69 -10.61 9.95
CA PRO A 267 -18.81 -11.40 10.48
C PRO A 267 -20.17 -11.06 9.86
N ASP A 268 -20.37 -9.83 9.39
CA ASP A 268 -21.59 -9.38 8.72
C ASP A 268 -21.67 -9.81 7.24
N GLY A 269 -20.66 -10.52 6.73
CA GLY A 269 -20.55 -10.98 5.35
C GLY A 269 -19.80 -10.02 4.42
N THR A 270 -19.45 -8.81 4.89
CA THR A 270 -18.67 -7.84 4.10
C THR A 270 -17.32 -8.45 3.72
N THR A 271 -16.99 -8.43 2.44
CA THR A 271 -15.77 -9.04 1.91
C THR A 271 -14.84 -7.97 1.36
N PHE A 272 -13.72 -7.75 2.06
CA PHE A 272 -12.61 -6.96 1.56
C PHE A 272 -11.78 -7.83 0.63
N VAL A 273 -11.33 -7.28 -0.49
CA VAL A 273 -10.63 -8.04 -1.52
C VAL A 273 -9.42 -7.29 -2.05
N THR A 274 -8.37 -8.03 -2.38
CA THR A 274 -7.17 -7.53 -3.08
C THR A 274 -6.84 -8.49 -4.23
N ARG A 275 -6.66 -7.95 -5.44
CA ARG A 275 -6.33 -8.67 -6.67
C ARG A 275 -5.19 -7.99 -7.41
N PHE A 276 -4.34 -8.78 -8.04
CA PHE A 276 -3.22 -8.30 -8.84
C PHE A 276 -2.75 -9.37 -9.84
N SER A 277 -1.79 -9.01 -10.69
CA SER A 277 -1.12 -9.94 -11.61
C SER A 277 0.14 -10.49 -10.95
N SER A 278 0.33 -11.81 -10.92
CA SER A 278 1.58 -12.40 -10.41
C SER A 278 2.79 -12.13 -11.29
N ALA A 279 2.56 -11.78 -12.57
CA ALA A 279 3.62 -11.31 -13.47
C ALA A 279 4.14 -9.90 -13.09
N GLU A 280 3.33 -9.09 -12.41
CA GLU A 280 3.73 -7.78 -11.90
C GLU A 280 4.27 -7.88 -10.47
N LEU A 281 3.58 -8.65 -9.61
CA LEU A 281 3.85 -8.76 -8.18
C LEU A 281 3.84 -10.24 -7.77
N ASN A 282 5.02 -10.83 -7.66
CA ASN A 282 5.15 -12.28 -7.47
C ASN A 282 5.27 -12.72 -5.98
N TYR A 283 5.07 -11.78 -5.06
CA TYR A 283 5.15 -11.97 -3.62
C TYR A 283 3.98 -11.27 -2.93
N VAL A 284 3.56 -11.78 -1.78
CA VAL A 284 2.57 -11.13 -0.92
C VAL A 284 2.98 -11.27 0.54
N THR A 285 2.76 -10.20 1.30
CA THR A 285 2.88 -10.22 2.76
C THR A 285 1.50 -10.07 3.39
N ARG A 286 1.21 -10.84 4.44
CA ARG A 286 0.10 -10.56 5.37
C ARG A 286 0.71 -10.03 6.65
N TRP A 287 0.29 -8.85 7.10
CA TRP A 287 0.80 -8.18 8.29
C TRP A 287 -0.36 -7.81 9.21
N ILE A 288 -0.34 -8.39 10.41
CA ILE A 288 -1.39 -8.20 11.43
C ILE A 288 -0.72 -7.62 12.67
N LEU A 289 -1.28 -6.51 13.17
CA LEU A 289 -0.84 -5.89 14.41
C LEU A 289 -2.07 -5.40 15.16
N TYR A 290 -2.10 -5.70 16.46
CA TYR A 290 -3.15 -5.20 17.35
C TYR A 290 -2.58 -4.76 18.69
N ASN A 291 -2.56 -3.46 18.94
CA ASN A 291 -2.25 -2.88 20.23
C ASN A 291 -3.10 -1.62 20.50
N GLY A 292 -2.76 -0.89 21.56
CA GLY A 292 -3.51 0.31 21.97
C GLY A 292 -3.43 1.47 20.96
N ASP A 293 -2.32 1.57 20.24
CA ASP A 293 -2.03 2.69 19.33
C ASP A 293 -2.37 2.38 17.88
N GLN A 294 -2.29 1.10 17.48
CA GLN A 294 -2.43 0.65 16.10
C GLN A 294 -3.25 -0.64 16.03
N GLN A 295 -4.20 -0.71 15.09
CA GLN A 295 -4.99 -1.91 14.83
C GLN A 295 -5.16 -2.09 13.32
N VAL A 296 -4.51 -3.12 12.79
CA VAL A 296 -4.38 -3.34 11.36
C VAL A 296 -4.43 -4.83 11.03
N ALA A 297 -5.12 -5.13 9.93
CA ALA A 297 -5.17 -6.44 9.32
C ALA A 297 -4.87 -6.31 7.81
N ALA A 298 -3.62 -5.99 7.49
CA ALA A 298 -3.14 -5.95 6.11
C ALA A 298 -3.10 -7.38 5.55
N PHE A 299 -4.24 -7.87 5.06
CA PHE A 299 -4.44 -9.28 4.71
C PHE A 299 -3.68 -9.71 3.44
N ALA A 300 -3.32 -8.75 2.59
CA ALA A 300 -2.47 -8.93 1.43
C ALA A 300 -1.73 -7.62 1.07
N LEU A 301 -0.41 -7.67 1.03
CA LEU A 301 0.50 -6.62 0.60
C LEU A 301 1.29 -7.12 -0.62
N PRO A 302 0.78 -6.90 -1.85
CA PRO A 302 1.41 -7.40 -3.07
C PRO A 302 2.73 -6.69 -3.33
N ALA A 303 3.77 -7.44 -3.69
CA ALA A 303 5.12 -6.93 -3.83
C ALA A 303 5.97 -7.68 -4.87
N THR A 304 7.08 -7.06 -5.28
CA THR A 304 8.11 -7.69 -6.12
C THR A 304 9.05 -8.60 -5.34
N CYS A 305 9.11 -8.47 -4.01
CA CYS A 305 9.93 -9.27 -3.11
C CYS A 305 9.39 -9.18 -1.66
N ARG A 306 9.95 -9.98 -0.76
CA ARG A 306 9.68 -9.89 0.69
C ARG A 306 10.14 -8.53 1.28
N PRO A 307 9.52 -8.04 2.37
CA PRO A 307 9.84 -6.75 3.01
C PRO A 307 11.04 -6.85 3.98
N GLU A 308 12.08 -7.61 3.62
CA GLU A 308 13.24 -7.88 4.48
C GLU A 308 14.47 -7.01 4.14
N GLY A 309 14.28 -5.96 3.35
CA GLY A 309 15.35 -5.03 2.96
C GLY A 309 16.00 -5.36 1.61
N PHE A 310 16.82 -4.43 1.14
CA PHE A 310 17.48 -4.51 -0.17
C PHE A 310 18.48 -5.67 -0.25
N LEU A 311 19.39 -5.76 0.72
CA LEU A 311 20.43 -6.80 0.70
C LEU A 311 19.85 -8.20 0.86
N ALA A 312 18.72 -8.36 1.57
CA ALA A 312 18.02 -9.63 1.67
C ALA A 312 17.44 -10.06 0.30
N ALA A 313 16.80 -9.14 -0.42
CA ALA A 313 16.29 -9.40 -1.77
C ALA A 313 17.43 -9.71 -2.75
N GLN A 314 18.55 -9.00 -2.66
CA GLN A 314 19.73 -9.29 -3.49
C GLN A 314 20.27 -10.70 -3.24
N ARG A 315 20.48 -11.09 -1.97
CA ARG A 315 20.98 -12.44 -1.62
C ARG A 315 20.04 -13.55 -2.05
N LYS A 316 18.72 -13.30 -2.02
CA LYS A 316 17.69 -14.26 -2.46
C LYS A 316 17.45 -14.26 -3.98
N GLY A 317 18.13 -13.38 -4.73
CA GLY A 317 17.95 -13.26 -6.18
C GLY A 317 16.59 -12.69 -6.59
N THR A 318 15.91 -11.97 -5.70
CA THR A 318 14.56 -11.40 -5.94
C THR A 318 14.60 -9.90 -6.25
N LEU A 319 15.77 -9.28 -6.21
CA LEU A 319 15.97 -7.88 -6.57
C LEU A 319 15.85 -7.72 -8.10
N ILE A 320 14.89 -6.93 -8.56
CA ILE A 320 14.75 -6.64 -9.99
C ILE A 320 15.83 -5.65 -10.39
N GLN A 321 16.46 -5.87 -11.56
CA GLN A 321 17.26 -4.87 -12.26
C GLN A 321 16.43 -4.33 -13.43
N LEU A 322 16.05 -3.06 -13.36
CA LEU A 322 15.33 -2.38 -14.41
C LEU A 322 16.32 -1.75 -15.39
N GLU A 323 16.34 -2.28 -16.61
CA GLU A 323 17.23 -1.83 -17.68
C GLU A 323 16.99 -0.37 -18.08
N PRO A 324 17.99 0.32 -18.66
CA PRO A 324 17.86 1.68 -19.17
C PRO A 324 16.63 1.86 -20.04
N GLN A 325 15.88 2.95 -19.85
CA GLN A 325 14.70 3.33 -20.63
C GLN A 325 13.53 2.34 -20.56
N HIS A 326 13.63 1.27 -19.77
CA HIS A 326 12.54 0.33 -19.59
C HIS A 326 11.57 0.82 -18.52
N THR A 327 10.31 0.42 -18.68
CA THR A 327 9.24 0.71 -17.74
C THR A 327 8.70 -0.60 -17.15
N ARG A 328 8.44 -0.59 -15.84
CA ARG A 328 7.66 -1.61 -15.14
C ARG A 328 6.37 -1.00 -14.60
N THR A 329 5.29 -1.75 -14.68
CA THR A 329 3.96 -1.34 -14.23
C THR A 329 3.45 -2.31 -13.20
N PHE A 330 2.69 -1.78 -12.24
CA PHE A 330 2.08 -2.52 -11.16
C PHE A 330 0.66 -2.03 -10.96
N THR A 331 -0.30 -2.94 -10.90
CA THR A 331 -1.71 -2.65 -10.63
C THR A 331 -2.25 -3.57 -9.55
N VAL A 332 -2.87 -2.97 -8.53
CA VAL A 332 -3.59 -3.68 -7.48
C VAL A 332 -5.02 -3.15 -7.43
N THR A 333 -6.00 -4.03 -7.60
CA THR A 333 -7.42 -3.71 -7.38
C THR A 333 -7.79 -4.11 -5.97
N THR A 334 -8.39 -3.20 -5.21
CA THR A 334 -8.75 -3.44 -3.81
C THR A 334 -10.06 -2.74 -3.44
N GLY A 335 -10.72 -3.16 -2.36
CA GLY A 335 -11.95 -2.55 -1.86
C GLY A 335 -12.93 -3.56 -1.28
N ILE A 336 -14.23 -3.26 -1.32
CA ILE A 336 -15.32 -4.16 -0.92
C ILE A 336 -15.91 -4.85 -2.16
N ALA A 337 -16.04 -6.18 -2.10
CA ALA A 337 -16.40 -7.05 -3.22
C ALA A 337 -17.85 -6.91 -3.70
#